data_AF-A0A2E9LX37-F1
#
_entry.id   AF-A0A2E9LX37-F1
#
_cell.length_a   1.000
_cell.length_b   1.000
_cell.length_c   1.000
_cell.angle_alpha   90.00
_cell.angle_beta   90.00
_cell.angle_gamma   90.00
#
_symmetry.space_group_name_H-M   'P 1'
#
loop_
_entity.id
_entity.type
_entity.pdbx_description
1 polymer ?
#
loop_
_entity_poly.entity_id
_entity_poly.type
_entity_poly.pdbx_seq_one_letter_code
_entity_poly.pdbx_strand_id
1 'polypeptide(L)'
;MFGKKSKLERVKADAKADYLKCGALDPEDRLHRVFAARIAQRARLNLDKIFVQGAKAEEKRQLELAEAVKAGSDLPQRIEHEGYNQLQGVSGAVVSWVPEELANKMFNLGADYQITEVSAHEALQQADKIAETIIEDLQTTQNIQLLGLLRDDGEEEGPED
;
A
#
# COMPACT_ATOMS: atom_id res chain seq x y z
N MET A 1 -12.00 29.60 0.90
CA MET A 1 -11.27 28.30 0.79
C MET A 1 -12.21 27.07 0.71
N PHE A 2 -13.51 27.23 0.43
CA PHE A 2 -14.49 26.13 0.56
C PHE A 2 -14.50 25.08 -0.59
N GLY A 3 -13.94 25.39 -1.77
CA GLY A 3 -14.01 24.48 -2.93
C GLY A 3 -12.92 23.39 -3.01
N LYS A 4 -11.80 23.53 -2.30
CA LYS A 4 -10.68 22.56 -2.38
C LYS A 4 -10.90 21.34 -1.49
N LYS A 5 -11.43 21.53 -0.28
CA LYS A 5 -11.77 20.43 0.63
C LYS A 5 -12.88 19.54 0.05
N SER A 6 -13.95 20.12 -0.47
CA SER A 6 -15.04 19.35 -1.10
C SER A 6 -14.58 18.55 -2.32
N LYS A 7 -13.63 19.07 -3.10
CA LYS A 7 -13.03 18.33 -4.22
C LYS A 7 -12.22 17.12 -3.75
N LEU A 8 -11.41 17.26 -2.70
CA LEU A 8 -10.61 16.14 -2.16
C LEU A 8 -11.51 15.04 -1.59
N GLU A 9 -12.53 15.40 -0.81
CA GLU A 9 -13.49 14.43 -0.24
C GLU A 9 -14.21 13.65 -1.35
N ARG A 10 -14.63 14.34 -2.41
CA ARG A 10 -15.24 13.67 -3.57
C ARG A 10 -14.29 12.68 -4.23
N VAL A 11 -13.03 13.07 -4.44
CA VAL A 11 -12.03 12.19 -5.06
C VAL A 11 -11.70 10.98 -4.16
N LYS A 12 -11.65 11.15 -2.83
CA LYS A 12 -11.51 10.03 -1.88
C LYS A 12 -12.74 9.10 -1.93
N ALA A 13 -13.94 9.66 -1.99
CA ALA A 13 -15.18 8.88 -2.11
C ALA A 13 -15.22 8.09 -3.42
N ASP A 14 -14.85 8.72 -4.54
CA ASP A 14 -14.79 8.07 -5.86
C ASP A 14 -13.76 6.93 -5.87
N ALA A 15 -12.56 7.13 -5.29
CA ALA A 15 -11.53 6.09 -5.22
C ALA A 15 -11.98 4.86 -4.41
N LYS A 16 -12.67 5.08 -3.28
CA LYS A 16 -13.22 4.00 -2.46
C LYS A 16 -14.38 3.29 -3.16
N ALA A 17 -15.26 4.05 -3.82
CA ALA A 17 -16.37 3.49 -4.59
C ALA A 17 -15.87 2.63 -5.77
N ASP A 18 -14.83 3.10 -6.48
CA ASP A 18 -14.18 2.36 -7.57
C ASP A 18 -13.68 1.00 -7.09
N TYR A 19 -13.00 0.94 -5.93
CA TYR A 19 -12.54 -0.32 -5.33
C TYR A 19 -13.69 -1.24 -4.98
N LEU A 20 -14.64 -0.76 -4.16
CA LEU A 20 -15.74 -1.58 -3.65
C LEU A 20 -16.68 -2.08 -4.76
N LYS A 21 -16.79 -1.35 -5.87
CA LYS A 21 -17.61 -1.76 -7.00
C LYS A 21 -17.07 -3.02 -7.67
N CYS A 22 -15.75 -3.27 -7.65
CA CYS A 22 -15.13 -4.40 -8.37
C CYS A 22 -15.73 -5.75 -7.96
N GLY A 23 -15.93 -6.00 -6.66
CA GLY A 23 -16.52 -7.25 -6.17
C GLY A 23 -17.99 -7.49 -6.53
N ALA A 24 -18.65 -6.55 -7.21
CA ALA A 24 -20.01 -6.67 -7.69
C ALA A 24 -20.12 -6.69 -9.23
N LEU A 25 -18.98 -6.69 -9.94
CA LEU A 25 -18.95 -6.71 -11.40
C LEU A 25 -19.03 -8.13 -11.95
N ASP A 26 -19.60 -8.29 -13.15
CA ASP A 26 -19.54 -9.54 -13.90
C ASP A 26 -18.12 -9.78 -14.43
N PRO A 27 -17.40 -10.83 -13.98
CA PRO A 27 -16.04 -11.13 -14.44
C PRO A 27 -15.98 -11.60 -15.90
N GLU A 28 -17.10 -12.03 -16.50
CA GLU A 28 -17.17 -12.45 -17.90
C GLU A 28 -17.32 -11.26 -18.86
N ASP A 29 -17.74 -10.09 -18.37
CA ASP A 29 -17.79 -8.87 -19.16
C ASP A 29 -16.39 -8.24 -19.33
N ARG A 30 -16.04 -7.92 -20.59
CA ARG A 30 -14.73 -7.38 -20.93
C ARG A 30 -14.46 -6.01 -20.30
N LEU A 31 -15.45 -5.12 -20.27
CA LEU A 31 -15.29 -3.77 -19.71
C LEU A 31 -15.12 -3.83 -18.20
N HIS A 32 -15.85 -4.73 -17.54
CA HIS A 32 -15.69 -5.01 -16.11
C HIS A 32 -14.30 -5.53 -15.77
N ARG A 33 -13.77 -6.50 -16.54
CA ARG A 33 -12.38 -6.98 -16.34
C ARG A 33 -11.35 -5.86 -16.52
N VAL A 34 -11.50 -5.03 -17.54
CA VAL A 34 -10.58 -3.90 -17.77
C VAL A 34 -10.65 -2.88 -16.62
N PHE A 35 -11.86 -2.63 -16.10
CA PHE A 35 -12.03 -1.77 -14.94
C PHE A 35 -11.35 -2.35 -13.69
N ALA A 36 -11.64 -3.61 -13.35
CA ALA A 36 -11.03 -4.29 -12.20
C ALA A 36 -9.50 -4.36 -12.31
N ALA A 37 -8.97 -4.65 -13.49
CA ALA A 37 -7.52 -4.65 -13.74
C ALA A 37 -6.88 -3.29 -13.47
N ARG A 38 -7.54 -2.19 -13.87
CA ARG A 38 -7.08 -0.82 -13.58
C ARG A 38 -7.09 -0.52 -12.09
N ILE A 39 -8.13 -0.96 -11.37
CA ILE A 39 -8.22 -0.77 -9.91
C ILE A 39 -7.17 -1.61 -9.19
N ALA A 40 -6.99 -2.87 -9.57
CA ALA A 40 -5.95 -3.76 -9.05
C ALA A 40 -4.56 -3.14 -9.19
N GLN A 41 -4.26 -2.54 -10.34
CA GLN A 41 -2.98 -1.88 -10.55
C GLN A 41 -2.78 -0.64 -9.66
N ARG A 42 -3.86 0.12 -9.41
CA ARG A 42 -3.81 1.25 -8.46
C ARG A 42 -3.68 0.77 -7.01
N ALA A 43 -4.30 -0.35 -6.65
CA ALA A 43 -4.18 -0.95 -5.32
C ALA A 43 -2.74 -1.41 -5.07
N ARG A 44 -2.12 -2.10 -6.05
CA ARG A 44 -0.72 -2.52 -6.01
C ARG A 44 0.23 -1.35 -5.73
N LEU A 45 0.20 -0.32 -6.59
CA LEU A 45 1.04 0.86 -6.45
C LEU A 45 0.80 1.63 -5.13
N ASN A 46 -0.44 1.62 -4.65
CA ASN A 46 -0.79 2.24 -3.37
C ASN A 46 -0.15 1.47 -2.21
N LEU A 47 -0.31 0.15 -2.18
CA LEU A 47 0.26 -0.69 -1.13
C LEU A 47 1.80 -0.64 -1.11
N ASP A 48 2.47 -0.68 -2.27
CA ASP A 48 3.93 -0.48 -2.34
C ASP A 48 4.34 0.87 -1.74
N LYS A 49 3.58 1.93 -2.03
CA LYS A 49 3.82 3.26 -1.46
C LYS A 49 3.57 3.29 0.05
N ILE A 50 2.52 2.61 0.54
CA ILE A 50 2.20 2.49 1.96
C ILE A 50 3.33 1.78 2.71
N PHE A 51 3.90 0.72 2.15
CA PHE A 51 5.07 0.04 2.72
C PHE A 51 6.23 1.02 2.92
N VAL A 52 6.59 1.78 1.88
CA VAL A 52 7.67 2.79 1.97
C VAL A 52 7.33 3.91 2.97
N GLN A 53 6.05 4.30 3.08
CA GLN A 53 5.60 5.25 4.09
C GLN A 53 5.78 4.71 5.51
N GLY A 54 5.45 3.44 5.73
CA GLY A 54 5.66 2.72 6.98
C GLY A 54 7.13 2.72 7.40
N ALA A 55 8.02 2.33 6.49
CA ALA A 55 9.46 2.33 6.73
C ALA A 55 9.98 3.72 7.15
N LYS A 56 9.63 4.77 6.39
CA LYS A 56 10.04 6.16 6.71
C LYS A 56 9.46 6.68 8.01
N ALA A 57 8.20 6.34 8.30
CA ALA A 57 7.56 6.74 9.55
C ALA A 57 8.23 6.06 10.75
N GLU A 58 8.61 4.79 10.62
CA GLU A 58 9.30 4.05 11.68
C GLU A 58 10.71 4.58 11.90
N GLU A 59 11.47 4.91 10.85
CA GLU A 59 12.78 5.58 10.97
C GLU A 59 12.67 6.86 11.82
N LYS A 60 11.67 7.70 11.52
CA LYS A 60 11.39 8.90 12.32
C LYS A 60 11.00 8.57 13.75
N ARG A 61 10.14 7.56 13.94
CA ARG A 61 9.66 7.13 15.26
C ARG A 61 10.79 6.62 16.15
N GLN A 62 11.80 5.95 15.59
CA GLN A 62 12.97 5.47 16.34
C GLN A 62 13.81 6.64 16.91
N LEU A 63 13.93 7.74 16.17
CA LEU A 63 14.56 8.96 16.68
C LEU A 63 13.75 9.57 17.83
N GLU A 64 12.44 9.70 17.64
CA GLU A 64 11.51 10.22 18.66
C GLU A 64 11.47 9.34 19.92
N LEU A 65 11.56 8.02 19.76
CA LEU A 65 11.67 7.06 20.87
C LEU A 65 12.92 7.32 21.70
N ALA A 66 14.08 7.46 21.05
CA ALA A 66 15.34 7.71 21.75
C ALA A 66 15.30 9.04 22.54
N GLU A 67 14.70 10.08 21.96
CA GLU A 67 14.48 11.36 22.63
C GLU A 67 13.51 11.24 23.81
N ALA A 68 12.38 10.55 23.63
CA ALA A 68 11.37 10.37 24.68
C ALA A 68 11.91 9.57 25.87
N VAL A 69 12.69 8.50 25.60
CA VAL A 69 13.36 7.72 26.64
C VAL A 69 14.33 8.59 27.45
N LYS A 70 15.10 9.45 26.78
CA LYS A 70 16.03 10.38 27.44
C LYS A 70 15.29 11.44 28.27
N ALA A 71 14.13 11.90 27.79
CA ALA A 71 13.32 12.92 28.45
C ALA A 71 12.39 12.36 29.54
N GLY A 72 12.19 11.03 29.61
CA GLY A 72 11.20 10.41 30.48
C GLY A 72 9.75 10.76 30.10
N SER A 73 9.50 11.03 28.82
CA SER A 73 8.17 11.38 28.29
C SER A 73 7.49 10.17 27.63
N ASP A 74 6.23 10.36 27.22
CA ASP A 74 5.46 9.33 26.53
C ASP A 74 6.16 8.87 25.25
N LEU A 75 6.10 7.56 25.00
CA LEU A 75 6.71 6.95 23.81
C LEU A 75 5.81 7.15 22.59
N PRO A 76 6.35 7.54 21.43
CA PRO A 76 5.57 7.71 20.22
C PRO A 76 5.00 6.36 19.74
N GLN A 77 3.70 6.37 19.45
CA GLN A 77 2.97 5.23 18.89
C GLN A 77 3.11 5.20 17.36
N ARG A 78 2.94 4.02 16.77
CA ARG A 78 2.78 3.91 15.31
C ARG A 78 1.48 4.57 14.87
N ILE A 79 1.52 5.21 13.71
CA ILE A 79 0.34 5.81 13.10
C ILE A 79 -0.48 4.76 12.35
N GLU A 80 -1.78 4.99 12.24
CA GLU A 80 -2.67 4.20 11.38
C GLU A 80 -2.80 4.86 10.01
N HIS A 81 -2.93 4.05 8.95
CA HIS A 81 -3.03 4.49 7.58
C HIS A 81 -4.43 4.26 7.00
N GLU A 82 -5.13 5.34 6.62
CA GLU A 82 -6.52 5.32 6.10
C GLU A 82 -6.70 4.64 4.71
N GLY A 83 -5.64 4.07 4.16
CA GLY A 83 -5.59 3.41 2.85
C GLY A 83 -5.56 4.31 1.62
N TYR A 84 -5.58 5.64 1.78
CA TYR A 84 -5.56 6.58 0.65
C TYR A 84 -4.14 7.01 0.25
N ASN A 85 -3.84 7.01 -1.05
CA ASN A 85 -2.68 7.71 -1.58
C ASN A 85 -2.97 8.38 -2.91
N GLN A 86 -2.28 9.49 -3.17
CA GLN A 86 -2.16 10.05 -4.51
C GLN A 86 -1.03 9.33 -5.27
N LEU A 87 -1.37 8.77 -6.42
CA LEU A 87 -0.47 8.11 -7.36
C LEU A 87 -0.26 9.01 -8.58
N GLN A 88 0.98 9.06 -9.08
CA GLN A 88 1.30 9.77 -10.32
C GLN A 88 1.28 8.78 -11.48
N GLY A 89 0.54 9.11 -12.54
CA GLY A 89 0.52 8.35 -13.78
C GLY A 89 0.73 9.26 -14.99
N VAL A 90 0.85 8.65 -16.17
CA VAL A 90 1.08 9.36 -17.45
C VAL A 90 -0.02 10.39 -17.73
N SER A 91 -1.26 10.09 -17.36
CA SER A 91 -2.43 10.98 -17.54
C SER A 91 -2.65 11.96 -16.38
N GLY A 92 -1.70 12.07 -15.45
CA GLY A 92 -1.78 12.90 -14.25
C GLY A 92 -2.03 12.12 -12.95
N ALA A 93 -2.31 12.85 -11.88
CA ALA A 93 -2.44 12.28 -10.55
C ALA A 93 -3.84 11.70 -10.31
N VAL A 94 -3.89 10.51 -9.70
CA VAL A 94 -5.13 9.84 -9.29
C VAL A 94 -5.05 9.45 -7.82
N VAL A 95 -6.17 9.48 -7.11
CA VAL A 95 -6.23 8.92 -5.74
C VAL A 95 -6.61 7.44 -5.84
N SER A 96 -5.85 6.62 -5.12
CA SER A 96 -6.12 5.21 -4.90
C SER A 96 -6.58 5.01 -3.46
N TRP A 97 -7.35 3.96 -3.24
CA TRP A 97 -7.77 3.50 -1.93
C TRP A 97 -7.70 1.98 -1.86
N VAL A 98 -7.34 1.46 -0.68
CA VAL A 98 -7.44 0.06 -0.29
C VAL A 98 -8.07 -0.02 1.11
N PRO A 99 -8.70 -1.14 1.49
CA PRO A 99 -9.20 -1.33 2.86
C PRO A 99 -8.16 -0.99 3.92
N GLU A 100 -8.60 -0.33 4.99
CA GLU A 100 -7.74 0.16 6.06
C GLU A 100 -6.96 -0.98 6.74
N GLU A 101 -7.55 -2.16 6.85
CA GLU A 101 -6.86 -3.36 7.35
C GLU A 101 -5.64 -3.71 6.50
N LEU A 102 -5.77 -3.70 5.17
CA LEU A 102 -4.67 -4.00 4.25
C LEU A 102 -3.63 -2.89 4.23
N ALA A 103 -4.09 -1.63 4.33
CA ALA A 103 -3.20 -0.48 4.46
C ALA A 103 -2.35 -0.56 5.72
N ASN A 104 -2.95 -0.82 6.88
CA ASN A 104 -2.24 -0.94 8.15
C ASN A 104 -1.33 -2.17 8.19
N LYS A 105 -1.74 -3.32 7.64
CA LYS A 105 -0.85 -4.49 7.46
C LYS A 105 0.39 -4.12 6.67
N MET A 106 0.23 -3.47 5.52
CA MET A 106 1.34 -3.09 4.65
C MET A 106 2.22 -1.98 5.26
N PHE A 107 1.61 -1.03 5.97
CA PHE A 107 2.32 0.05 6.66
C PHE A 107 3.20 -0.51 7.78
N ASN A 108 2.63 -1.36 8.63
CA ASN A 108 3.37 -2.02 9.70
C ASN A 108 4.45 -2.95 9.16
N LEU A 109 4.18 -3.66 8.06
CA LEU A 109 5.19 -4.50 7.41
C LEU A 109 6.42 -3.69 6.97
N GLY A 110 6.20 -2.49 6.41
CA GLY A 110 7.30 -1.57 6.08
C GLY A 110 8.05 -1.06 7.30
N ALA A 111 7.33 -0.77 8.39
CA ALA A 111 7.93 -0.38 9.65
C ALA A 111 8.80 -1.51 10.23
N ASP A 112 8.28 -2.74 10.30
CA ASP A 112 8.98 -3.90 10.86
C ASP A 112 10.22 -4.27 10.02
N TYR A 113 10.10 -4.18 8.68
CA TYR A 113 11.23 -4.35 7.77
C TYR A 113 12.33 -3.31 8.02
N GLN A 114 11.96 -2.03 8.19
CA GLN A 114 12.92 -0.94 8.42
C GLN A 114 13.79 -1.15 9.67
N ILE A 115 13.22 -1.74 10.72
CA ILE A 115 13.93 -2.02 11.99
C ILE A 115 14.48 -3.44 12.04
N THR A 116 14.50 -4.16 10.91
CA THR A 116 15.01 -5.53 10.77
C THR A 116 14.30 -6.57 11.64
N GLU A 117 13.08 -6.27 12.11
CA GLU A 117 12.23 -7.23 12.83
C GLU A 117 11.64 -8.26 11.86
N VAL A 118 11.45 -7.87 10.60
CA VAL A 118 11.02 -8.73 9.49
C VAL A 118 12.09 -8.72 8.40
N SER A 119 12.52 -9.91 7.96
CA SER A 119 13.47 -10.05 6.84
C SER A 119 12.82 -9.73 5.49
N ALA A 120 13.62 -9.51 4.45
CA ALA A 120 13.10 -9.33 3.09
C ALA A 120 12.22 -10.51 2.65
N HIS A 121 12.64 -11.75 2.94
CA HIS A 121 11.88 -12.95 2.61
C HIS A 121 10.51 -12.99 3.29
N GLU A 122 10.45 -12.70 4.58
CA GLU A 122 9.19 -12.65 5.34
C GLU A 122 8.30 -11.50 4.89
N ALA A 123 8.88 -10.34 4.54
CA ALA A 123 8.14 -9.22 3.97
C ALA A 123 7.47 -9.61 2.65
N LEU A 124 8.20 -10.29 1.76
CA LEU A 124 7.63 -10.78 0.50
C LEU A 124 6.50 -11.80 0.73
N GLN A 125 6.67 -12.76 1.65
CA GLN A 125 5.62 -13.73 1.97
C GLN A 125 4.34 -13.08 2.53
N GLN A 126 4.49 -12.06 3.38
CA GLN A 126 3.33 -11.34 3.92
C GLN A 126 2.66 -10.47 2.85
N ALA A 127 3.46 -9.84 1.98
CA ALA A 127 2.94 -9.08 0.85
C ALA A 127 2.19 -9.99 -0.14
N ASP A 128 2.64 -11.22 -0.38
CA ASP A 128 1.93 -12.17 -1.25
C ASP A 128 0.53 -12.50 -0.70
N LYS A 129 0.37 -12.69 0.61
CA LYS A 129 -0.96 -12.88 1.24
C LYS A 129 -1.87 -11.65 1.12
N ILE A 130 -1.29 -10.45 1.20
CA ILE A 130 -2.04 -9.22 0.96
C ILE A 130 -2.48 -9.16 -0.51
N ALA A 131 -1.60 -9.53 -1.45
CA ALA A 131 -1.93 -9.56 -2.87
C ALA A 131 -3.06 -10.55 -3.19
N GLU A 132 -3.05 -11.75 -2.59
CA GLU A 132 -4.14 -12.73 -2.67
C GLU A 132 -5.47 -12.12 -2.24
N THR A 133 -5.49 -11.40 -1.11
CA THR A 133 -6.69 -10.71 -0.61
C THR A 133 -7.20 -9.66 -1.60
N ILE A 134 -6.30 -8.87 -2.21
CA ILE A 134 -6.69 -7.87 -3.23
C ILE A 134 -7.27 -8.56 -4.48
N ILE A 135 -6.68 -9.68 -4.90
CA ILE A 135 -7.14 -10.46 -6.06
C ILE A 135 -8.59 -10.93 -5.82
N GLU A 136 -8.86 -11.47 -4.63
CA GLU A 136 -10.18 -11.92 -4.21
C GLU A 136 -11.19 -10.77 -4.13
N ASP A 137 -10.84 -9.67 -3.43
CA ASP A 137 -11.69 -8.48 -3.27
C ASP A 137 -12.13 -7.88 -4.62
N LEU A 138 -11.20 -7.82 -5.56
CA LEU A 138 -11.40 -7.17 -6.86
C LEU A 138 -11.94 -8.14 -7.93
N GLN A 139 -12.06 -9.43 -7.61
CA GLN A 139 -12.45 -10.49 -8.54
C GLN A 139 -11.68 -10.43 -9.86
N THR A 140 -10.37 -10.19 -9.76
CA THR A 140 -9.50 -9.95 -10.92
C THR A 140 -8.65 -11.17 -11.23
N THR A 141 -8.33 -11.39 -12.49
CA THR A 141 -7.35 -12.41 -12.92
C THR A 141 -5.96 -11.83 -13.13
N GLN A 142 -5.77 -10.54 -12.81
CA GLN A 142 -4.45 -9.92 -12.88
C GLN A 142 -3.51 -10.53 -11.85
N ASN A 143 -2.29 -10.83 -12.28
CA ASN A 143 -1.22 -11.15 -11.35
C ASN A 143 -0.83 -9.85 -10.60
N ILE A 144 -1.05 -9.83 -9.29
CA ILE A 144 -0.66 -8.72 -8.42
C ILE A 144 0.59 -9.17 -7.67
N GLN A 145 1.72 -8.56 -8.00
CA GLN A 145 2.97 -8.74 -7.27
C GLN A 145 3.32 -7.46 -6.54
N LEU A 146 3.34 -7.53 -5.21
CA LEU A 146 3.71 -6.41 -4.34
C LEU A 146 5.21 -6.43 -4.02
N LEU A 147 5.72 -5.26 -3.60
CA LEU A 147 7.10 -5.02 -3.19
C LEU A 147 8.13 -5.29 -4.30
N GLY A 148 7.84 -4.86 -5.54
CA GLY A 148 8.77 -5.01 -6.66
C GLY A 148 10.19 -4.53 -6.36
N LEU A 149 10.32 -3.44 -5.61
CA LEU A 149 11.62 -2.92 -5.14
C LEU A 149 12.47 -3.97 -4.42
N LEU A 150 11.86 -4.77 -3.53
CA LEU A 150 12.59 -5.79 -2.77
C LEU A 150 12.88 -7.06 -3.60
N ARG A 151 12.18 -7.24 -4.71
CA ARG A 151 12.35 -8.39 -5.59
C ARG A 151 13.48 -8.15 -6.59
N ASP A 152 13.53 -6.94 -7.13
CA ASP A 152 14.57 -6.51 -8.06
C ASP A 152 15.94 -6.46 -7.36
N ASP A 153 16.00 -6.04 -6.09
CA ASP A 153 17.23 -6.02 -5.28
C ASP A 153 17.82 -7.42 -4.99
N GLY A 154 17.03 -8.49 -5.13
CA GLY A 154 17.45 -9.88 -4.88
C GLY A 154 18.02 -10.61 -6.11
N GLU A 155 17.92 -10.04 -7.30
CA GLU A 155 18.40 -10.65 -8.56
C GLU A 155 19.87 -10.30 -8.87
N GLU A 156 20.50 -9.35 -8.15
CA GLU A 156 21.90 -8.97 -8.36
C GLU A 156 22.94 -9.89 -7.66
N GLU A 157 22.53 -10.92 -6.92
CA GLU A 157 23.45 -11.90 -6.28
C GLU A 157 23.36 -13.32 -6.89
N GLY A 158 23.47 -13.43 -8.22
CA GLY A 158 23.78 -14.69 -8.90
C GLY A 158 25.30 -14.87 -9.06
N PRO A 159 25.89 -16.06 -8.82
CA PRO A 159 27.33 -16.23 -8.92
C PRO A 159 27.79 -16.02 -10.37
N GLU A 160 28.77 -15.13 -10.55
CA GLU A 160 29.59 -15.11 -11.76
C GLU A 160 30.38 -16.43 -11.81
N ASP A 161 29.99 -17.35 -12.71
CA ASP A 161 30.79 -18.50 -13.13
C ASP A 161 31.89 -18.06 -14.11
#